data_AF-A0A1B6GF22-F1
#
_entry.id   AF-A0A1B6GF22-F1
#
_cell.length_a   1.000
_cell.length_b   1.000
_cell.length_c   1.000
_cell.angle_alpha   90.00
_cell.angle_beta   90.00
_cell.angle_gamma   90.00
#
_symmetry.space_group_name_H-M   'P 1'
#
loop_
_entity.id
_entity.type
_entity.pdbx_description
1 polymer ?
#
loop_
_entity_poly.entity_id
_entity_poly.type
_entity_poly.pdbx_seq_one_letter_code
_entity_poly.pdbx_strand_id
1 'polypeptide(L)'
;MKHGFRISRPNRSNRAWTGDTHSPVKVKARQTLSQRKIMVSVIWERHGVLLVDVMQRGITINVEAYCQTQRKLLRAIQNKRRSMLTKGIVLLRDNARPHTARQTRDLLDSFGWEVFDRPPYKS
;
A
#
# COMPACT_ATOMS: atom_id res chain seq x y z
N MET A 1 29.08 42.55 24.48
CA MET A 1 29.07 41.29 23.71
C MET A 1 27.67 41.08 23.14
N LYS A 2 27.57 40.67 21.88
CA LYS A 2 26.35 40.72 21.05
C LYS A 2 25.32 39.64 21.45
N HIS A 3 24.05 39.99 21.26
CA HIS A 3 22.83 39.19 21.43
C HIS A 3 22.82 37.85 20.65
N GLY A 4 22.01 36.90 21.14
CA GLY A 4 21.65 35.69 20.38
C GLY A 4 20.56 34.83 21.04
N PHE A 5 19.34 35.34 21.20
CA PHE A 5 18.16 34.51 21.52
C PHE A 5 17.63 33.89 20.22
N ARG A 6 17.76 32.57 20.05
CA ARG A 6 17.25 31.86 18.87
C ARG A 6 15.80 31.45 19.11
N ILE A 7 14.86 32.28 18.67
CA ILE A 7 13.44 31.91 18.61
C ILE A 7 13.25 30.99 17.40
N SER A 8 13.08 29.69 17.64
CA SER A 8 12.57 28.77 16.63
C SER A 8 11.09 29.05 16.39
N ARG A 9 10.76 29.51 15.18
CA ARG A 9 9.38 29.71 14.72
C ARG A 9 8.66 28.36 14.64
N PRO A 10 7.46 28.20 15.23
CA PRO A 10 6.68 26.98 15.02
C PRO A 10 6.20 26.88 13.57
N ASN A 11 6.39 25.69 12.98
CA ASN A 11 5.92 25.33 11.65
C ASN A 11 4.38 25.36 11.59
N ARG A 12 3.85 26.13 10.66
CA ARG A 12 2.42 26.34 10.44
C ARG A 12 1.89 25.27 9.47
N SER A 13 1.36 24.16 10.00
CA SER A 13 0.27 23.41 9.34
C SER A 13 -0.46 22.48 10.32
N ASN A 14 -1.28 23.06 11.18
CA ASN A 14 -2.48 22.38 11.70
C ASN A 14 -3.44 23.45 12.22
N ARG A 15 -4.26 24.03 11.33
CA ARG A 15 -5.44 24.77 11.77
C ARG A 15 -6.54 23.75 12.05
N ALA A 16 -6.70 23.42 13.33
CA ALA A 16 -7.98 22.91 13.81
C ALA A 16 -8.95 24.10 13.83
N TRP A 17 -10.12 23.93 13.21
CA TRP A 17 -11.24 24.83 13.45
C TRP A 17 -11.71 24.60 14.87
N THR A 18 -11.32 25.48 15.80
CA THR A 18 -11.80 25.48 17.17
C THR A 18 -13.10 26.28 17.22
N GLY A 19 -14.21 25.57 17.30
CA GLY A 19 -15.43 26.03 17.96
C GLY A 19 -15.71 25.03 19.09
N ASP A 20 -15.91 25.55 20.30
CA ASP A 20 -16.41 24.87 21.49
C ASP A 20 -15.42 24.05 22.35
N THR A 21 -15.29 24.53 23.59
CA THR A 21 -14.38 24.13 24.69
C THR A 21 -14.63 22.72 25.26
N HIS A 22 -15.40 21.86 24.60
CA HIS A 22 -15.68 20.48 25.04
C HIS A 22 -15.53 19.43 23.94
N SER A 23 -14.70 19.69 22.93
CA SER A 23 -14.44 18.70 21.88
C SER A 23 -13.43 17.63 22.35
N PRO A 24 -13.76 16.32 22.32
CA PRO A 24 -12.83 15.28 22.74
C PRO A 24 -11.61 15.29 21.83
N VAL A 25 -10.43 15.36 22.45
CA VAL A 25 -9.14 15.19 21.76
C VAL A 25 -9.22 13.91 20.94
N LYS A 26 -9.04 14.02 19.61
CA LYS A 26 -9.00 12.83 18.74
C LYS A 26 -7.79 11.97 19.14
N VAL A 27 -8.02 10.99 20.02
CA VAL A 27 -7.03 9.98 20.35
C VAL A 27 -6.81 9.17 19.07
N LYS A 28 -5.59 9.23 18.52
CA LYS A 28 -5.22 8.33 17.43
C LYS A 28 -5.27 6.90 17.98
N ALA A 29 -6.17 6.09 17.44
CA ALA A 29 -6.22 4.67 17.77
C ALA A 29 -4.82 4.06 17.54
N ARG A 30 -4.21 3.54 18.62
CA ARG A 30 -2.90 2.89 18.56
C ARG A 30 -3.08 1.58 17.80
N GLN A 31 -2.62 1.51 16.56
CA GLN A 31 -2.57 0.27 15.80
C GLN A 31 -1.41 -0.60 16.34
N THR A 32 -1.65 -1.30 17.45
CA THR A 32 -0.72 -2.32 17.92
C THR A 32 -0.97 -3.59 17.09
N LEU A 33 -0.05 -3.91 16.18
CA LEU A 33 -0.11 -5.18 15.46
C LEU A 33 0.10 -6.32 16.45
N SER A 34 -0.80 -7.29 16.46
CA SER A 34 -0.59 -8.53 17.22
C SER A 34 0.58 -9.29 16.58
N GLN A 35 1.64 -9.55 17.36
CA GLN A 35 2.82 -10.33 16.94
C GLN A 35 2.47 -11.77 16.48
N ARG A 36 1.22 -12.21 16.68
CA ARG A 36 0.72 -13.53 16.26
C ARG A 36 0.10 -13.54 14.86
N LYS A 37 -0.25 -12.38 14.29
CA LYS A 37 -0.90 -12.34 12.97
C LYS A 37 0.14 -12.45 11.84
N ILE A 38 -0.13 -13.34 10.89
CA ILE A 38 0.59 -13.47 9.62
C ILE A 38 -0.28 -12.88 8.52
N MET A 39 0.33 -12.18 7.59
CA MET A 39 -0.35 -11.73 6.37
C MET A 39 0.08 -12.62 5.20
N VAL A 40 -0.89 -13.04 4.41
CA VAL A 40 -0.65 -13.88 3.22
C VAL A 40 -1.30 -13.18 2.03
N SER A 41 -0.54 -13.04 0.95
CA SER A 41 -1.04 -12.57 -0.34
C SER A 41 -1.24 -13.78 -1.25
N VAL A 42 -2.47 -14.00 -1.69
CA VAL A 42 -2.80 -15.07 -2.65
C VAL A 42 -3.24 -14.43 -3.96
N ILE A 43 -2.54 -14.75 -5.04
CA ILE A 43 -2.81 -14.23 -6.38
C ILE A 43 -3.11 -15.40 -7.30
N TRP A 44 -4.21 -15.30 -8.02
CA TRP A 44 -4.77 -16.39 -8.80
C TRP A 44 -5.44 -15.87 -10.07
N GLU A 45 -5.65 -16.78 -11.02
CA GLU A 45 -6.42 -16.56 -12.24
C GLU A 45 -7.40 -17.73 -12.47
N ARG A 46 -8.15 -17.70 -13.58
CA ARG A 46 -9.14 -18.74 -13.93
C ARG A 46 -8.60 -20.17 -13.94
N HIS A 47 -7.30 -20.35 -14.17
CA HIS A 47 -6.65 -21.67 -14.22
C HIS A 47 -5.98 -22.05 -12.89
N GLY A 48 -6.16 -21.26 -11.82
CA GLY A 48 -5.71 -21.57 -10.47
C GLY A 48 -4.75 -20.53 -9.87
N VAL A 49 -4.11 -20.92 -8.77
CA VAL A 49 -3.22 -20.04 -7.99
C VAL A 49 -1.88 -19.86 -8.68
N LEU A 50 -1.46 -18.59 -8.84
CA LEU A 50 -0.19 -18.21 -9.44
C LEU A 50 0.90 -18.09 -8.38
N LEU A 51 0.59 -17.37 -7.30
CA LEU A 51 1.52 -17.02 -6.23
C LEU A 51 0.80 -17.04 -4.88
N VAL A 52 1.46 -17.63 -3.88
CA VAL A 52 1.16 -17.44 -2.46
C VAL A 52 2.42 -16.84 -1.84
N ASP A 53 2.32 -15.61 -1.35
CA ASP A 53 3.43 -14.91 -0.69
C ASP A 53 3.09 -14.71 0.78
N VAL A 54 3.82 -15.40 1.65
CA VAL A 54 3.65 -15.33 3.10
C VAL A 54 4.61 -14.27 3.63
N MET A 55 4.06 -13.24 4.27
CA MET A 55 4.85 -12.15 4.83
C MET A 55 5.31 -12.48 6.25
N GLN A 56 6.45 -11.92 6.65
CA GLN A 56 6.95 -12.07 8.01
C GLN A 56 5.96 -11.47 9.02
N ARG A 57 5.87 -12.13 10.18
CA ARG A 57 4.96 -11.73 11.28
C ARG A 57 5.25 -10.30 11.74
N GLY A 58 4.19 -9.56 12.02
CA GLY A 58 4.28 -8.20 12.55
C GLY A 58 4.67 -7.12 11.53
N ILE A 59 4.87 -7.47 10.25
CA ILE A 59 5.10 -6.50 9.18
C ILE A 59 3.77 -6.06 8.57
N THR A 60 3.55 -4.74 8.48
CA THR A 60 2.45 -4.17 7.68
C THR A 60 2.86 -4.15 6.21
N ILE A 61 1.96 -4.47 5.28
CA ILE A 61 2.21 -4.24 3.85
C ILE A 61 2.48 -2.75 3.65
N ASN A 62 3.75 -2.45 3.39
CA ASN A 62 4.16 -1.17 2.86
C ASN A 62 4.29 -1.28 1.34
N VAL A 63 4.59 -0.16 0.70
CA VAL A 63 4.70 -0.06 -0.76
C VAL A 63 5.80 -0.99 -1.29
N GLU A 64 6.94 -1.05 -0.62
CA GLU A 64 8.09 -1.85 -1.04
C GLU A 64 7.80 -3.36 -1.01
N ALA A 65 7.23 -3.86 0.10
CA ALA A 65 6.83 -5.26 0.24
C ALA A 65 5.83 -5.65 -0.85
N TYR A 66 4.87 -4.78 -1.14
CA TYR A 66 3.91 -5.02 -2.21
C TYR A 66 4.58 -5.07 -3.59
N CYS A 67 5.47 -4.12 -3.89
CA CYS A 67 6.27 -4.13 -5.12
C CYS A 67 7.09 -5.42 -5.28
N GLN A 68 7.65 -5.95 -4.19
CA GLN A 68 8.37 -7.22 -4.24
C GLN A 68 7.44 -8.41 -4.55
N THR A 69 6.25 -8.45 -3.96
CA THR A 69 5.23 -9.45 -4.30
C THR A 69 4.86 -9.36 -5.79
N GLN A 70 4.73 -8.16 -6.36
CA GLN A 70 4.46 -7.98 -7.79
C GLN A 70 5.60 -8.49 -8.69
N ARG A 71 6.86 -8.27 -8.31
CA ARG A 71 8.01 -8.84 -9.03
C ARG A 71 8.03 -10.38 -8.97
N LYS A 72 7.70 -10.96 -7.82
CA LYS A 72 7.55 -12.43 -7.68
C LYS A 72 6.41 -12.95 -8.56
N LEU A 73 5.30 -12.22 -8.65
CA LEU A 73 4.17 -12.59 -9.50
C LEU A 73 4.56 -12.60 -10.97
N LEU A 74 5.24 -11.57 -11.47
CA LEU A 74 5.71 -11.53 -12.85
C LEU A 74 6.59 -12.76 -13.18
N ARG A 75 7.51 -13.11 -12.29
CA ARG A 75 8.34 -14.33 -12.43
C ARG A 75 7.48 -15.60 -12.43
N ALA A 76 6.48 -15.69 -11.56
CA ALA A 76 5.58 -16.84 -11.51
C ALA A 76 4.78 -17.00 -12.81
N ILE A 77 4.31 -15.89 -13.40
CA ILE A 77 3.62 -15.90 -14.69
C ILE A 77 4.57 -16.31 -15.82
N GLN A 78 5.78 -15.75 -15.87
CA GLN A 78 6.81 -16.11 -16.84
C GLN A 78 7.18 -17.60 -16.81
N ASN A 79 7.10 -18.24 -15.64
CA ASN A 79 7.44 -19.65 -15.48
C ASN A 79 6.25 -20.58 -15.70
N LYS A 80 5.07 -20.25 -15.17
CA LYS A 80 3.92 -21.16 -15.14
C LYS A 80 2.88 -20.89 -16.23
N ARG A 81 2.81 -19.67 -16.75
CA ARG A 81 1.71 -19.19 -17.61
C ARG A 81 2.20 -18.24 -18.70
N ARG A 82 3.22 -18.63 -19.47
CA ARG A 82 3.76 -17.81 -20.58
C ARG A 82 2.71 -17.33 -21.58
N SER A 83 1.66 -18.13 -21.80
CA SER A 83 0.55 -17.77 -22.68
C SER A 83 -0.26 -16.55 -22.21
N MET A 84 -0.16 -16.14 -20.94
CA MET A 84 -0.77 -14.89 -20.47
C MET A 84 -0.01 -13.66 -20.93
N LEU A 85 1.32 -13.77 -21.08
CA LEU A 85 2.16 -12.63 -21.48
C LEU A 85 1.82 -12.13 -22.89
N THR A 86 1.40 -13.03 -23.79
CA THR A 86 1.01 -12.68 -25.15
C THR A 86 -0.41 -12.13 -25.26
N LYS A 87 -1.29 -12.44 -24.31
CA LYS A 87 -2.69 -11.99 -24.29
C LYS A 87 -2.90 -10.67 -23.55
N GLY A 88 -1.86 -10.19 -22.87
CA GLY A 88 -1.97 -9.07 -21.94
C GLY A 88 -2.50 -9.52 -20.58
N ILE A 89 -2.21 -8.71 -19.56
CA ILE A 89 -2.59 -8.96 -18.17
C ILE A 89 -3.36 -7.75 -17.66
N VAL A 90 -4.57 -8.00 -17.17
CA VAL A 90 -5.37 -7.03 -16.43
C VAL A 90 -5.33 -7.42 -14.95
N LEU A 91 -4.73 -6.57 -14.13
CA LEU A 91 -4.61 -6.78 -12.69
C LEU A 91 -5.82 -6.16 -11.97
N LEU A 92 -6.67 -7.02 -11.41
CA LEU A 92 -7.72 -6.59 -10.48
C LEU A 92 -7.16 -6.44 -9.07
N ARG A 93 -7.37 -5.28 -8.46
CA ARG A 93 -6.87 -4.99 -7.11
C ARG A 93 -7.77 -4.02 -6.35
N ASP A 94 -7.58 -3.99 -5.03
CA ASP A 94 -8.25 -3.02 -4.17
C ASP A 94 -7.52 -1.65 -4.13
N ASN A 95 -8.15 -0.69 -3.45
CA ASN A 95 -7.65 0.67 -3.31
C ASN A 95 -6.80 0.87 -2.04
N ALA A 96 -6.21 -0.20 -1.49
CA ALA A 96 -5.32 -0.06 -0.33
C ALA A 96 -4.15 0.88 -0.67
N ARG A 97 -3.71 1.68 0.32
CA ARG A 97 -2.67 2.71 0.13
C ARG A 97 -1.37 2.17 -0.49
N PRO A 98 -0.82 1.01 -0.09
CA PRO A 98 0.39 0.48 -0.70
C PRO A 98 0.21 0.14 -2.16
N HIS A 99 -1.01 -0.26 -2.53
CA HIS A 99 -1.32 -0.61 -3.90
C HIS A 99 -1.42 0.68 -4.72
N THR A 100 -2.12 1.72 -4.26
CA THR A 100 -2.32 2.98 -5.03
C THR A 100 -1.11 3.92 -5.02
N ALA A 101 -0.04 3.57 -4.29
CA ALA A 101 1.17 4.36 -4.24
C ALA A 101 1.82 4.49 -5.62
N ARG A 102 2.44 5.65 -5.87
CA ARG A 102 3.10 5.97 -7.15
C ARG A 102 4.13 4.92 -7.54
N GLN A 103 4.99 4.51 -6.61
CA GLN A 103 6.01 3.49 -6.87
C GLN A 103 5.40 2.16 -7.35
N THR A 104 4.24 1.78 -6.83
CA THR A 104 3.53 0.57 -7.28
C THR A 104 2.97 0.75 -8.68
N ARG A 105 2.41 1.92 -8.99
CA ARG A 105 1.91 2.23 -10.35
C ARG A 105 3.03 2.21 -11.36
N ASP A 106 4.12 2.94 -11.10
CA ASP A 106 5.31 2.98 -11.96
C ASP A 106 5.87 1.57 -12.22
N LEU A 107 5.83 0.69 -11.20
CA LEU A 107 6.24 -0.70 -11.36
C LEU A 107 5.30 -1.50 -12.28
N LEU A 108 3.99 -1.39 -12.10
CA LEU A 108 3.01 -2.11 -12.92
C LEU A 108 3.03 -1.61 -14.38
N ASP A 109 3.20 -0.31 -14.58
CA ASP A 109 3.39 0.30 -15.91
C ASP A 109 4.64 -0.25 -16.59
N SER A 110 5.74 -0.44 -15.83
CA SER A 110 6.97 -1.06 -16.37
C SER A 110 6.79 -2.51 -16.81
N PHE A 111 5.75 -3.20 -16.31
CA PHE A 111 5.40 -4.55 -16.75
C PHE A 111 4.47 -4.55 -17.97
N GLY A 112 3.93 -3.38 -18.35
CA GLY A 112 2.90 -3.26 -19.39
C GLY A 112 1.55 -3.86 -18.96
N TRP A 113 1.25 -3.85 -17.66
CA TRP A 113 0.00 -4.43 -17.16
C TRP A 113 -1.08 -3.36 -17.04
N GLU A 114 -2.28 -3.69 -17.50
CA GLU A 114 -3.44 -2.84 -17.29
C GLU A 114 -3.95 -3.04 -15.84
N VAL A 115 -4.27 -1.95 -15.15
CA VAL A 115 -4.75 -1.99 -13.77
C VAL A 115 -6.22 -1.64 -13.74
N PHE A 116 -7.05 -2.57 -13.25
CA PHE A 116 -8.46 -2.32 -13.02
C PHE A 116 -8.68 -1.92 -11.57
N ASP A 117 -8.93 -0.63 -11.35
CA ASP A 117 -9.21 -0.08 -10.02
C ASP A 117 -10.65 -0.37 -9.59
N ARG A 118 -10.82 -0.82 -8.35
CA ARG A 118 -12.16 -0.99 -7.76
C ARG A 118 -12.74 0.40 -7.45
N PRO A 119 -14.04 0.68 -7.69
CA PRO A 119 -14.63 1.91 -7.18
C PRO A 119 -14.50 1.97 -5.65
N PRO A 120 -14.35 3.18 -5.06
CA PRO A 120 -14.43 3.31 -3.61
C PRO A 120 -15.74 2.70 -3.14
N TYR A 121 -15.70 1.96 -2.02
CA TYR A 121 -16.89 1.38 -1.42
C TYR A 121 -17.95 2.47 -1.30
N LYS A 122 -19.04 2.34 -2.05
CA LYS A 122 -20.19 3.22 -1.91
C LYS A 122 -20.85 2.85 -0.58
N SER A 123 -21.03 3.85 0.27
CA SER A 123 -21.83 3.75 1.51
C SER A 123 -23.30 3.61 1.15
#